data_AF-A0A2M9XW55-F1
#
_entry.id   AF-A0A2M9XW55-F1
#
_cell.length_a   1.000
_cell.length_b   1.000
_cell.length_c   1.000
_cell.angle_alpha   90.00
_cell.angle_beta   90.00
_cell.angle_gamma   90.00
#
_symmetry.space_group_name_H-M   'P 1'
#
loop_
_entity.id
_entity.type
_entity.pdbx_description
1 polymer ?
#
loop_
_entity_poly.entity_id
_entity_poly.type
_entity_poly.pdbx_seq_one_letter_code
_entity_poly.pdbx_strand_id
1 'polypeptide(L)'
;MIQILARETNVEFAGTGRFRIELLPIALFKTHESLLQYCDRKGYKKSGSGLDSEFTREEDLKPVRDKLKRFVDQPFKVYEKFIILEQELRSDDGDV
;
A
#
# COMPACT_ATOMS: atom_id res chain seq x y z
N MET A 1 -0.91 17.93 8.99
CA MET A 1 -1.30 16.68 8.30
C MET A 1 -0.06 16.01 7.74
N ILE A 2 0.11 14.71 7.98
CA ILE A 2 1.17 13.89 7.40
C ILE A 2 0.53 12.97 6.36
N GLN A 3 1.18 12.86 5.21
CA GLN A 3 0.83 11.93 4.15
C GLN A 3 1.67 10.66 4.34
N ILE A 4 1.05 9.50 4.37
CA ILE A 4 1.69 8.21 4.61
C ILE A 4 1.55 7.41 3.33
N LEU A 5 2.67 7.02 2.71
CA LEU A 5 2.65 6.01 1.67
C LEU A 5 2.66 4.63 2.36
N ALA A 6 1.57 3.90 2.22
CA ALA A 6 1.44 2.56 2.79
C ALA A 6 1.39 1.51 1.68
N ARG A 7 2.00 0.35 1.94
CA ARG A 7 1.96 -0.82 1.07
C ARG A 7 0.88 -1.77 1.55
N GLU A 8 -0.02 -2.13 0.65
CA GLU A 8 -0.99 -3.19 0.84
C GLU A 8 -0.54 -4.44 0.11
N THR A 9 -0.31 -5.52 0.85
CA THR A 9 -0.16 -6.85 0.27
C THR A 9 -1.55 -7.48 0.20
N ASN A 10 -1.97 -7.84 -1.01
CA ASN A 10 -3.30 -8.38 -1.29
C ASN A 10 -3.21 -9.81 -1.83
N VAL A 11 -4.22 -10.60 -1.50
CA VAL A 11 -4.47 -11.91 -2.08
C VAL A 11 -5.83 -11.89 -2.77
N GLU A 12 -5.88 -12.40 -3.99
CA GLU A 12 -7.12 -12.58 -4.74
C GLU A 12 -7.36 -14.06 -4.99
N PHE A 13 -8.53 -14.53 -4.59
CA PHE A 13 -9.00 -15.89 -4.84
C PHE A 13 -10.04 -15.88 -5.96
N ALA A 14 -9.98 -16.89 -6.83
CA ALA A 14 -10.99 -17.06 -7.87
C ALA A 14 -12.38 -17.23 -7.24
N GLY A 15 -13.35 -16.39 -7.62
CA GLY A 15 -14.73 -16.47 -7.17
C GLY A 15 -15.03 -15.91 -5.78
N THR A 16 -14.03 -15.61 -4.95
CA THR A 16 -14.23 -15.04 -3.60
C THR A 16 -13.88 -13.55 -3.52
N GLY A 17 -13.01 -13.06 -4.42
CA GLY A 17 -12.61 -11.66 -4.47
C GLY A 17 -11.24 -11.38 -3.84
N ARG A 18 -11.04 -10.12 -3.46
CA ARG A 18 -9.74 -9.54 -3.04
C ARG A 18 -9.71 -9.29 -1.54
N PHE A 19 -8.62 -9.70 -0.89
CA PHE A 19 -8.41 -9.55 0.54
C PHE A 19 -7.04 -8.90 0.81
N ARG A 20 -7.02 -7.88 1.68
CA ARG A 20 -5.78 -7.31 2.20
C ARG A 20 -5.27 -8.17 3.34
N ILE A 21 -4.06 -8.71 3.20
CA ILE A 21 -3.42 -9.55 4.22
C ILE A 21 -2.38 -8.79 5.04
N GLU A 22 -1.90 -7.65 4.55
CA GLU A 22 -0.93 -6.81 5.24
C GLU A 22 -1.09 -5.35 4.79
N LEU A 23 -0.92 -4.43 5.73
CA LEU A 23 -0.81 -2.98 5.50
C LEU A 23 0.40 -2.48 6.27
N LEU A 24 1.43 -1.99 5.56
CA LEU A 24 2.64 -1.46 6.19
C LEU A 24 2.92 -0.02 5.74
N PRO A 25 3.15 0.93 6.67
CA PRO A 25 3.64 2.25 6.31
C PRO A 25 5.08 2.13 5.78
N ILE A 26 5.34 2.72 4.61
CA ILE A 26 6.65 2.68 3.95
C ILE A 26 7.41 3.99 4.13
N ALA A 27 6.71 5.11 4.03
CA ALA A 27 7.31 6.43 4.14
C ALA A 27 6.28 7.49 4.58
N LEU A 28 6.79 8.53 5.23
CA LEU A 28 6.02 9.68 5.71
C LEU A 28 6.44 10.93 4.95
N PHE A 29 5.46 11.76 4.59
CA PHE A 29 5.67 12.95 3.79
C PHE A 29 4.93 14.13 4.39
N LYS A 30 5.56 15.30 4.34
CA LYS A 30 4.94 16.56 4.77
C LYS A 30 3.98 17.12 3.72
N THR A 31 4.18 16.76 2.44
CA THR A 31 3.36 17.25 1.32
C THR A 31 3.04 16.12 0.36
N HIS A 32 1.86 16.19 -0.27
CA HIS A 32 1.44 15.23 -1.29
C HIS A 32 2.38 15.23 -2.50
N GLU A 33 2.88 16.40 -2.91
CA GLU A 33 3.84 16.51 -4.02
C GLU A 33 5.13 15.72 -3.76
N SER A 34 5.70 15.79 -2.55
CA SER A 34 6.91 15.04 -2.21
C SER A 34 6.70 13.52 -2.24
N LEU A 35 5.49 13.06 -1.89
CA LEU A 35 5.09 11.66 -2.02
C LEU A 35 5.03 11.25 -3.50
N LEU A 36 4.40 12.06 -4.36
CA LEU A 36 4.31 11.76 -5.79
C LEU A 36 5.69 11.69 -6.44
N GLN A 37 6.57 12.65 -6.14
CA GLN A 37 7.96 12.64 -6.63
C GLN A 37 8.72 11.41 -6.14
N TYR A 38 8.48 10.95 -4.91
CA TYR A 38 9.07 9.71 -4.42
C TYR A 38 8.59 8.49 -5.20
N CYS A 39 7.27 8.35 -5.43
CA CYS A 39 6.72 7.23 -6.19
C CYS A 39 7.24 7.20 -7.64
N ASP A 40 7.36 8.37 -8.27
CA ASP A 40 7.92 8.52 -9.62
C ASP A 40 9.38 8.07 -9.67
N ARG A 41 10.22 8.52 -8.73
CA ARG A 41 11.64 8.08 -8.61
C ARG A 41 11.78 6.57 -8.36
N LYS A 42 10.79 5.94 -7.73
CA LYS A 42 10.74 4.49 -7.52
C LYS A 42 10.26 3.71 -8.75
N GLY A 43 9.80 4.41 -9.80
CA GLY A 43 9.27 3.78 -11.01
C GLY A 43 7.90 3.14 -10.78
N TYR A 44 7.14 3.60 -9.78
CA TYR A 44 5.81 3.05 -9.52
C TYR A 44 4.81 3.52 -10.57
N LYS A 45 3.98 2.60 -11.06
CA LYS A 45 2.91 2.90 -11.99
C LYS A 45 1.71 3.44 -11.23
N LYS A 46 1.31 4.68 -11.52
CA LYS A 46 0.15 5.34 -10.91
C LYS A 46 -1.13 5.02 -11.67
N SER A 47 -2.20 4.76 -10.94
CA SER A 47 -3.59 4.73 -11.44
C SER A 47 -4.47 5.61 -10.55
N GLY A 48 -5.51 6.24 -11.11
CA GLY A 48 -6.38 7.16 -10.38
C GLY A 48 -5.82 8.59 -10.27
N SER A 49 -6.51 9.44 -9.51
CA SER A 49 -6.19 10.85 -9.32
C SER A 49 -6.34 11.27 -7.86
N GLY A 50 -5.63 12.33 -7.46
CA GLY A 50 -5.70 12.86 -6.09
C GLY A 50 -5.34 11.82 -5.03
N LEU A 51 -6.12 11.77 -3.94
CA LEU A 51 -5.94 10.82 -2.82
C LEU A 51 -6.39 9.39 -3.16
N ASP A 52 -7.23 9.22 -4.19
CA ASP A 52 -7.61 7.90 -4.71
C ASP A 52 -6.54 7.31 -5.64
N SER A 53 -5.35 7.94 -5.69
CA SER A 53 -4.23 7.42 -6.45
C SER A 53 -3.72 6.12 -5.82
N GLU A 54 -3.73 5.06 -6.60
CA GLU A 54 -3.06 3.81 -6.29
C GLU A 54 -1.76 3.75 -7.08
N PHE A 55 -0.71 3.20 -6.46
CA PHE A 55 0.56 2.94 -7.13
C PHE A 55 0.85 1.46 -7.12
N THR A 56 1.46 0.96 -8.18
CA THR A 56 1.82 -0.45 -8.31
C THR A 56 3.26 -0.58 -8.77
N ARG A 57 3.87 -1.73 -8.48
CA ARG A 57 5.19 -2.08 -9.00
C ARG A 57 5.17 -3.52 -9.47
N GLU A 58 6.02 -3.82 -10.44
CA GLU A 58 6.29 -5.20 -10.84
C GLU A 58 7.42 -5.72 -9.93
N GLU A 59 7.05 -6.30 -8.79
CA GLU A 59 7.98 -7.01 -7.92
C GLU A 59 7.67 -8.51 -7.90
N ASP A 60 8.70 -9.34 -7.77
CA ASP A 60 8.53 -10.77 -7.60
C ASP A 60 8.04 -11.11 -6.18
N LEU A 61 6.72 -11.33 -6.05
CA LEU A 61 6.08 -11.75 -4.80
C LEU A 61 6.10 -13.26 -4.59
N LYS A 62 6.97 -13.99 -5.32
CA LYS A 62 7.16 -15.44 -5.14
C LYS A 62 7.39 -15.85 -3.69
N PRO A 63 8.20 -15.16 -2.85
CA PRO A 63 8.39 -15.57 -1.46
C PRO A 63 7.08 -15.56 -0.65
N VAL A 64 6.26 -14.53 -0.81
CA VAL A 64 4.95 -14.41 -0.13
C VAL A 64 4.01 -15.49 -0.65
N ARG A 65 3.95 -15.68 -1.97
CA ARG A 65 3.13 -16.71 -2.60
C ARG A 65 3.50 -18.11 -2.12
N ASP A 66 4.79 -18.43 -2.05
CA ASP A 66 5.26 -19.77 -1.67
C ASP A 66 5.02 -20.05 -0.17
N LYS A 67 4.99 -19.01 0.68
CA LYS A 67 4.54 -19.13 2.07
C LYS A 67 3.04 -19.43 2.16
N LEU A 68 2.21 -18.73 1.37
CA LEU A 68 0.75 -18.88 1.38
C LEU A 68 0.28 -20.23 0.82
N LYS A 69 0.98 -20.79 -0.18
CA LYS A 69 0.67 -22.11 -0.75
C LYS A 69 0.64 -23.25 0.27
N ARG A 70 1.27 -23.08 1.44
CA ARG A 70 1.24 -24.09 2.52
C ARG A 70 -0.09 -24.15 3.27
N PHE A 71 -0.94 -23.13 3.09
CA PHE A 71 -2.18 -22.93 3.85
C PHE A 71 -3.40 -22.76 2.95
N VAL A 72 -3.20 -22.70 1.63
CA VAL A 72 -4.24 -22.39 0.65
C VAL A 72 -4.21 -23.44 -0.45
N ASP A 73 -5.28 -24.22 -0.55
CA ASP A 73 -5.43 -25.33 -1.50
C ASP A 73 -6.11 -24.95 -2.82
N GLN A 74 -6.38 -23.66 -3.03
CA GLN A 74 -7.02 -23.13 -4.25
C GLN A 74 -6.12 -22.13 -4.98
N PRO A 75 -6.30 -21.91 -6.30
CA PRO A 75 -5.55 -20.90 -7.04
C PRO A 75 -5.75 -19.48 -6.48
N PHE A 76 -4.67 -18.73 -6.35
CA PHE A 76 -4.68 -17.35 -5.89
C PHE A 76 -3.63 -16.49 -6.59
N LYS A 77 -3.85 -15.17 -6.58
CA LYS A 77 -2.88 -14.16 -6.99
C LYS A 77 -2.44 -13.36 -5.78
N VAL A 78 -1.17 -13.01 -5.72
CA VAL A 78 -0.62 -12.08 -4.73
C VAL A 78 -0.15 -10.85 -5.49
N TYR A 79 -0.50 -9.67 -5.00
CA TYR A 79 -0.04 -8.41 -5.57
C TYR A 79 0.10 -7.36 -4.47
N GLU A 80 0.94 -6.36 -4.76
CA GLU A 80 1.07 -5.18 -3.92
C GLU A 80 0.43 -3.99 -4.60
N LYS A 81 -0.20 -3.13 -3.81
CA LYS A 81 -0.49 -1.75 -4.21
C LYS A 81 -0.03 -0.82 -3.10
N PHE A 82 0.33 0.40 -3.47
CA PHE A 82 0.65 1.45 -2.52
C PHE A 82 -0.45 2.49 -2.55
N ILE A 83 -0.92 2.84 -1.37
CA ILE A 83 -2.01 3.80 -1.16
C ILE A 83 -1.51 4.97 -0.32
N ILE A 84 -2.23 6.07 -0.42
CA ILE A 84 -1.96 7.27 0.38
C ILE A 84 -2.94 7.27 1.55
N LEU A 85 -2.42 7.37 2.76
CA LEU A 85 -3.19 7.61 3.97
C LEU A 85 -2.85 8.99 4.51
N GLU A 86 -3.81 9.63 5.17
CA GLU A 86 -3.60 10.93 5.81
C GLU A 86 -3.74 10.79 7.32
N GLN A 87 -2.86 11.46 8.06
CA GLN A 87 -2.95 11.57 9.51
C GLN A 87 -2.90 13.04 9.92
N GLU A 88 -3.88 13.47 10.71
CA GLU A 88 -3.82 14.75 11.38
C GLU A 88 -2.85 14.67 12.56
N LEU A 89 -1.98 15.68 12.66
CA LEU A 89 -1.16 15.86 13.84
C LEU A 89 -2.04 16.55 14.88
N ARG A 90 -2.34 15.87 15.98
CA ARG A 90 -2.90 16.53 17.15
C ARG A 90 -1.74 17.19 17.90
N SER A 91 -1.87 18.48 18.17
CA SER A 91 -1.12 19.11 19.24
C SER A 91 -1.71 18.55 20.54
N ASP A 92 -0.94 17.81 21.34
CA ASP A 92 -1.24 17.73 22.76
C ASP A 92 -0.92 19.11 23.35
N ASP A 93 -1.82 20.05 23.16
CA ASP A 93 -1.90 21.21 24.04
C ASP A 93 -2.52 20.69 25.33
N GLY A 94 -1.67 20.10 26.17
CA GLY A 94 -2.03 19.75 27.54
C GLY A 94 -2.40 21.01 28.28
N ASP A 95 -3.69 21.14 28.62
CA ASP A 95 -4.18 22.03 29.65
C ASP A 95 -3.39 21.78 30.95
N VAL A 96 -2.62 22.78 31.39
CA VAL A 96 -2.11 22.93 32.76
C VAL A 96 -2.52 24.29 33.29
#